data_AF-A0A2J6WEK6-F1
#
_entry.id   AF-A0A2J6WEK6-F1
#
_cell.length_a   1.000
_cell.length_b   1.000
_cell.length_c   1.000
_cell.angle_alpha   90.00
_cell.angle_beta   90.00
_cell.angle_gamma   90.00
#
_symmetry.space_group_name_H-M   'P 1'
#
loop_
_entity.id
_entity.type
_entity.pdbx_description
1 polymer ?
#
loop_
_entity_poly.entity_id
_entity_poly.type
_entity_poly.pdbx_seq_one_letter_code
_entity_poly.pdbx_strand_id
1 'polypeptide(L)'
;MKIHDYLKESSKTLSQEEREERYKYLGKEVIDVNEPGLDSIAEFYGIVHAIWDDWADGRIDTKTALRRLALLKLLSFKGKNKKIQDIDDEDLEEVRKFIDYVRQIIKNKGRKRGEDISEE
;
A
#
# COMPACT_ATOMS: atom_id res chain seq x y z
N MET A 1 23.02 -1.70 -3.57
CA MET A 1 22.56 -1.46 -2.19
C MET A 1 21.25 -2.21 -2.00
N LYS A 2 21.07 -2.99 -0.92
CA LYS A 2 19.85 -3.80 -0.73
C LYS A 2 18.74 -2.95 -0.08
N ILE A 3 17.49 -3.19 -0.44
CA ILE A 3 16.30 -2.47 0.07
C ILE A 3 16.24 -2.41 1.61
N HIS A 4 16.70 -3.47 2.29
CA HIS A 4 16.75 -3.53 3.75
C HIS A 4 17.71 -2.52 4.40
N ASP A 5 18.79 -2.13 3.71
CA ASP A 5 19.80 -1.23 4.26
C ASP A 5 19.31 0.23 4.22
N TYR A 6 18.60 0.60 3.15
CA TYR A 6 18.04 1.95 2.95
C TYR A 6 16.97 2.33 3.99
N LEU A 7 16.05 1.39 4.28
CA LEU A 7 14.96 1.60 5.25
C LEU A 7 15.46 1.77 6.70
N LYS A 8 16.63 1.22 7.01
CA LYS A 8 17.24 1.24 8.34
C LYS A 8 17.96 2.56 8.63
N GLU A 9 18.42 3.25 7.59
CA GLU A 9 19.10 4.54 7.71
C GLU A 9 18.12 5.71 7.73
N SER A 10 17.05 5.67 6.93
CA SER A 10 16.09 6.78 6.79
C SER A 10 15.16 6.99 7.99
N SER A 11 14.96 5.98 8.84
CA SER A 11 14.02 6.02 9.98
C SER A 11 14.62 6.57 11.28
N LYS A 12 15.93 6.81 11.34
CA LYS A 12 16.62 7.21 12.58
C LYS A 12 16.59 8.71 12.90
N THR A 13 16.13 9.57 12.00
CA THR A 13 16.40 11.02 12.05
C THR A 13 15.17 11.94 12.18
N LEU A 14 13.94 11.42 12.29
CA LEU A 14 12.73 12.26 12.25
C LEU A 14 12.04 12.38 13.62
N SER A 15 11.57 13.59 13.95
CA SER A 15 10.75 13.85 15.13
C SER A 15 9.31 13.35 14.95
N GLN A 16 8.54 13.27 16.04
CA GLN A 16 7.17 12.72 16.01
C GLN A 16 6.21 13.58 15.17
N GLU A 17 6.34 14.90 15.21
CA GLU A 17 5.48 15.85 14.48
C GLU A 17 5.78 15.83 12.97
N GLU A 18 7.05 15.71 12.58
CA GLU A 18 7.49 15.57 11.18
C GLU A 18 7.10 14.23 10.55
N ARG A 19 6.80 13.22 11.39
CA ARG A 19 6.19 11.97 10.94
C ARG A 19 4.74 12.28 10.57
N GLU A 20 3.94 12.75 11.52
CA GLU A 20 2.48 12.93 11.40
C GLU A 20 1.99 13.71 10.15
N GLU A 21 2.76 14.67 9.65
CA GLU A 21 2.42 15.45 8.45
C GLU A 21 2.63 14.70 7.13
N ARG A 22 3.68 13.87 7.05
CA ARG A 22 4.20 13.31 5.79
C ARG A 22 3.36 12.22 5.16
N TYR A 23 2.34 11.82 5.89
CA TYR A 23 1.78 10.51 5.79
C TYR A 23 0.23 10.56 5.69
N LYS A 24 -0.31 11.74 5.34
CA LYS A 24 -1.74 12.05 5.47
C LYS A 24 -2.62 11.74 4.24
N TYR A 25 -2.14 11.06 3.20
CA TYR A 25 -2.99 10.73 2.05
C TYR A 25 -3.58 9.31 2.15
N LEU A 26 -4.90 9.19 2.00
CA LEU A 26 -5.75 8.00 2.28
C LEU A 26 -5.90 7.60 3.76
N GLY A 27 -5.41 8.42 4.68
CA GLY A 27 -5.66 8.29 6.12
C GLY A 27 -4.57 7.59 6.94
N LYS A 28 -3.42 7.19 6.37
CA LYS A 28 -2.18 6.78 7.08
C LYS A 28 -0.91 6.69 6.20
N GLU A 29 0.21 7.17 6.71
CA GLU A 29 1.46 6.46 7.04
C GLU A 29 2.55 6.15 5.96
N VAL A 30 2.56 6.65 4.70
CA VAL A 30 3.52 6.23 3.61
C VAL A 30 4.80 7.08 3.39
N ILE A 31 6.00 6.45 3.35
CA ILE A 31 7.31 7.14 3.24
C ILE A 31 7.43 7.91 1.90
N ASP A 32 7.65 9.22 2.01
CA ASP A 32 7.65 10.18 0.92
C ASP A 32 9.03 10.27 0.22
N VAL A 33 9.07 9.89 -1.06
CA VAL A 33 10.23 9.97 -1.96
C VAL A 33 10.04 11.19 -2.86
N ASN A 34 10.37 12.36 -2.31
CA ASN A 34 10.52 13.66 -2.97
C ASN A 34 9.29 14.32 -3.65
N GLU A 35 8.18 13.62 -3.91
CA GLU A 35 6.85 14.22 -4.16
C GLU A 35 5.72 13.30 -3.65
N PRO A 36 4.63 13.81 -3.05
CA PRO A 36 3.55 12.97 -2.56
C PRO A 36 2.84 12.20 -3.69
N GLY A 37 3.06 10.89 -3.74
CA GLY A 37 2.04 9.90 -4.04
C GLY A 37 2.26 9.04 -5.27
N LEU A 38 2.22 7.73 -5.07
CA LEU A 38 2.03 6.65 -6.04
C LEU A 38 2.84 6.78 -7.33
N ASP A 39 4.03 7.38 -7.27
CA ASP A 39 4.93 7.58 -8.39
C ASP A 39 6.11 6.59 -8.39
N SER A 40 6.24 5.78 -7.33
CA SER A 40 7.28 4.76 -7.21
C SER A 40 6.73 3.40 -6.77
N ILE A 41 7.44 2.34 -7.14
CA ILE A 41 7.15 0.96 -6.71
C ILE A 41 7.13 0.85 -5.19
N ALA A 42 8.04 1.55 -4.50
CA ALA A 42 8.20 1.49 -3.06
C ALA A 42 6.94 1.99 -2.32
N GLU A 43 6.30 3.04 -2.83
CA GLU A 43 5.06 3.56 -2.24
C GLU A 43 3.90 2.58 -2.38
N PHE A 44 3.77 1.86 -3.51
CA PHE A 44 2.77 0.81 -3.64
C PHE A 44 2.95 -0.24 -2.55
N TYR A 45 4.17 -0.72 -2.33
CA TYR A 45 4.44 -1.69 -1.27
C TYR A 45 4.18 -1.12 0.12
N GLY A 46 4.60 0.12 0.38
CA GLY A 46 4.32 0.80 1.65
C GLY A 46 2.82 0.86 1.96
N ILE A 47 2.00 1.21 0.97
CA ILE A 47 0.53 1.28 1.13
C ILE A 47 -0.06 -0.12 1.34
N VAL A 48 0.39 -1.14 0.61
CA VAL A 48 -0.08 -2.52 0.83
C VAL A 48 0.21 -2.96 2.27
N HIS A 49 1.41 -2.70 2.78
CA HIS A 49 1.77 -3.01 4.17
C HIS A 49 0.92 -2.26 5.18
N ALA A 50 0.71 -0.95 4.98
CA ALA A 50 -0.14 -0.16 5.87
C ALA A 50 -1.59 -0.69 5.90
N ILE A 51 -2.16 -1.06 4.75
CA ILE A 51 -3.49 -1.67 4.67
C ILE A 51 -3.52 -3.01 5.39
N TRP A 52 -2.50 -3.85 5.19
CA TRP A 52 -2.39 -5.14 5.86
C TRP A 52 -2.34 -4.98 7.37
N ASP A 53 -1.49 -4.09 7.89
CA ASP A 53 -1.33 -3.86 9.33
C ASP A 53 -2.62 -3.32 9.95
N ASP A 54 -3.27 -2.34 9.31
CA ASP A 54 -4.55 -1.82 9.78
C ASP A 54 -5.64 -2.90 9.84
N TRP A 55 -5.68 -3.80 8.85
CA TRP A 55 -6.64 -4.90 8.84
C TRP A 55 -6.26 -6.00 9.86
N ALA A 56 -4.98 -6.30 10.00
CA ALA A 56 -4.47 -7.30 10.94
C ALA A 56 -4.73 -6.87 12.39
N ASP A 57 -4.56 -5.58 12.69
CA ASP A 57 -4.85 -4.94 13.97
C ASP A 57 -6.35 -4.70 14.21
N GLY A 58 -7.22 -5.00 13.22
CA GLY A 58 -8.67 -4.78 13.32
C GLY A 58 -9.10 -3.31 13.30
N ARG A 59 -8.22 -2.41 12.87
CA ARG A 59 -8.52 -0.97 12.70
C ARG A 59 -9.42 -0.71 11.49
N ILE A 60 -9.36 -1.59 10.49
CA ILE A 60 -10.29 -1.62 9.35
C ILE A 60 -10.83 -3.03 9.15
N ASP A 61 -12.08 -3.13 8.66
CA ASP A 61 -12.70 -4.40 8.32
C ASP A 61 -12.18 -4.98 6.99
N THR A 62 -12.50 -6.26 6.73
CA THR A 62 -12.09 -6.95 5.48
C THR A 62 -12.60 -6.23 4.24
N LYS A 63 -13.84 -5.72 4.25
CA LYS A 63 -14.45 -5.03 3.10
C LYS A 63 -13.68 -3.77 2.72
N THR A 64 -13.31 -2.98 3.72
CA THR A 64 -12.52 -1.75 3.59
C THR A 64 -11.12 -2.06 3.10
N ALA A 65 -10.44 -3.07 3.66
CA ALA A 65 -9.11 -3.47 3.22
C ALA A 65 -9.11 -3.91 1.74
N LEU A 66 -10.09 -4.73 1.33
CA LEU A 66 -10.22 -5.19 -0.05
C LEU A 66 -10.52 -4.06 -1.03
N ARG A 67 -11.38 -3.10 -0.67
CA ARG A 67 -11.68 -1.92 -1.48
C ARG A 67 -10.45 -1.04 -1.67
N ARG A 68 -9.68 -0.80 -0.60
CA ARG A 68 -8.43 -0.02 -0.66
C ARG A 68 -7.39 -0.69 -1.56
N LEU A 69 -7.21 -2.01 -1.44
CA LEU A 69 -6.29 -2.76 -2.30
C LEU A 69 -6.75 -2.79 -3.77
N ALA A 70 -8.05 -2.84 -4.05
CA ALA A 70 -8.58 -2.77 -5.40
C ALA A 70 -8.31 -1.40 -6.05
N LEU A 71 -8.49 -0.31 -5.30
CA LEU A 71 -8.14 1.04 -5.75
C LEU A 71 -6.63 1.17 -6.01
N LEU A 72 -5.80 0.65 -5.09
CA LEU A 72 -4.36 0.67 -5.26
C LEU A 72 -3.92 -0.08 -6.52
N LYS A 73 -4.51 -1.24 -6.80
CA LYS A 73 -4.27 -1.99 -8.05
C LYS A 73 -4.67 -1.17 -9.28
N LEU A 74 -5.79 -0.46 -9.23
CA LEU A 74 -6.21 0.40 -10.35
C LEU A 74 -5.17 1.49 -10.64
N LEU A 75 -4.55 2.03 -9.61
CA LEU A 75 -3.55 3.11 -9.72
C LEU A 75 -2.18 2.61 -10.17
N SER A 76 -1.91 1.30 -10.23
CA SER A 76 -0.68 0.75 -10.80
C SER A 76 -0.73 0.59 -12.33
N PHE A 77 -1.81 1.03 -12.98
CA PHE A 77 -1.90 1.10 -14.44
C PHE A 77 -1.54 2.50 -14.94
N LYS A 78 -0.60 2.59 -15.89
CA LYS A 78 -0.16 3.85 -16.53
C LYS A 78 -1.30 4.68 -17.13
N GLY A 79 -2.37 4.03 -17.59
CA GLY A 79 -3.57 4.72 -18.09
C GLY A 79 -4.40 5.42 -17.00
N LYS A 80 -4.20 5.05 -15.73
CA LYS A 80 -4.93 5.54 -14.55
C LYS A 80 -4.08 6.41 -13.65
N ASN A 81 -2.76 6.25 -13.71
CA ASN A 81 -1.80 7.05 -12.98
C ASN A 81 -0.69 7.51 -13.93
N LYS A 82 -0.65 8.82 -14.17
CA LYS A 82 0.34 9.45 -15.06
C LYS A 82 1.70 9.66 -14.42
N LYS A 83 1.84 9.43 -13.12
CA LYS A 83 3.13 9.58 -12.43
C LYS A 83 4.08 8.39 -12.63
N ILE A 84 3.52 7.23 -12.98
CA ILE A 84 4.27 5.98 -13.18
C ILE A 84 4.61 5.70 -14.64
N GLN A 85 4.59 6.71 -15.54
CA GLN A 85 4.87 6.45 -16.96
C GLN A 85 6.28 5.89 -17.19
N ASP A 86 7.22 6.32 -16.35
CA ASP A 86 8.64 5.98 -16.47
C ASP A 86 9.03 4.69 -15.75
N ILE A 87 8.09 4.03 -15.05
CA ILE A 87 8.31 2.72 -14.42
C ILE A 87 8.10 1.62 -15.45
N ASP A 88 8.94 0.59 -15.45
CA ASP A 88 8.78 -0.55 -16.34
C ASP A 88 7.49 -1.33 -16.08
N ASP A 89 6.87 -1.83 -17.16
CA ASP A 89 5.60 -2.55 -17.05
C ASP A 89 5.73 -3.87 -16.29
N GLU A 90 6.92 -4.49 -16.31
CA GLU A 90 7.26 -5.70 -15.55
C GLU A 90 7.27 -5.41 -14.04
N ASP A 91 7.89 -4.31 -13.62
CA ASP A 91 7.89 -3.87 -12.23
C ASP A 91 6.47 -3.57 -11.72
N LEU A 92 5.66 -2.88 -12.54
CA LEU A 92 4.26 -2.62 -12.23
C LEU A 92 3.43 -3.91 -12.18
N GLU A 93 3.80 -4.94 -12.94
CA GLU A 93 3.16 -6.25 -12.88
C GLU A 93 3.47 -6.98 -11.58
N GLU A 94 4.70 -6.91 -11.08
CA GLU A 94 5.06 -7.44 -9.76
C GLU A 94 4.30 -6.75 -8.63
N VAL A 95 4.11 -5.42 -8.72
CA VAL A 95 3.22 -4.69 -7.79
C VAL A 95 1.80 -5.24 -7.84
N ARG A 96 1.23 -5.45 -9.04
CA ARG A 96 -0.13 -6.00 -9.20
C ARG A 96 -0.27 -7.39 -8.60
N LYS A 97 0.70 -8.28 -8.87
CA LYS A 97 0.75 -9.64 -8.30
C LYS A 97 0.81 -9.61 -6.77
N PHE A 98 1.63 -8.73 -6.20
CA PHE A 98 1.73 -8.57 -4.76
C PHE A 98 0.41 -8.09 -4.13
N ILE A 99 -0.23 -7.09 -4.73
CA ILE A 99 -1.55 -6.61 -4.28
C ILE A 99 -2.58 -7.75 -4.33
N ASP A 100 -2.64 -8.52 -5.41
CA ASP A 100 -3.57 -9.65 -5.55
C ASP A 100 -3.31 -10.76 -4.52
N TYR A 101 -2.04 -11.07 -4.26
CA TYR A 101 -1.65 -12.00 -3.21
C TYR A 101 -2.18 -11.59 -1.83
N VAL A 102 -1.95 -10.33 -1.44
CA VAL A 102 -2.42 -9.80 -0.16
C VAL A 102 -3.95 -9.78 -0.09
N ARG A 103 -4.63 -9.36 -1.17
CA ARG A 103 -6.11 -9.42 -1.27
C ARG A 103 -6.63 -10.83 -1.05
N GLN A 104 -6.00 -11.84 -1.64
CA GLN A 104 -6.41 -13.23 -1.49
C GLN A 104 -6.26 -13.72 -0.04
N ILE A 105 -5.17 -13.34 0.65
CA ILE A 105 -4.99 -13.68 2.06
C ILE A 105 -6.05 -13.02 2.94
N ILE A 106 -6.27 -11.72 2.78
CA ILE A 106 -7.26 -10.95 3.55
C ILE A 106 -8.65 -11.54 3.33
N LYS A 107 -9.04 -11.81 2.07
CA LYS A 107 -10.31 -12.44 1.73
C LYS A 107 -10.48 -13.80 2.41
N ASN A 108 -9.46 -14.66 2.34
CA ASN A 108 -9.51 -15.98 2.95
C ASN A 108 -9.60 -15.92 4.48
N LYS A 109 -8.85 -15.02 5.12
CA LYS A 109 -8.88 -14.85 6.58
C LYS A 109 -10.18 -14.19 7.05
N GLY A 110 -10.70 -13.19 6.33
CA GLY A 110 -12.00 -12.57 6.61
C GLY A 110 -13.16 -13.58 6.54
N ARG A 111 -13.16 -14.48 5.55
CA ARG A 111 -14.16 -15.58 5.47
C ARG A 111 -14.11 -16.48 6.70
N LYS A 112 -12.89 -16.82 7.16
CA LYS A 112 -12.70 -17.64 8.37
C LYS A 112 -13.17 -16.92 9.65
N ARG A 113 -13.14 -15.58 9.65
CA ARG A 113 -13.66 -14.75 10.75
C ARG A 113 -15.18 -14.54 10.71
N GLY A 114 -15.85 -15.01 9.64
CA GLY A 114 -17.29 -14.83 9.46
C GLY A 114 -17.69 -13.43 9.00
N GLU A 115 -16.74 -12.63 8.50
CA GLU A 115 -17.03 -11.28 7.99
C GLU A 115 -17.78 -11.37 6.65
N ASP A 116 -18.77 -10.49 6.43
CA ASP A 116 -19.43 -10.36 5.14
C ASP A 116 -18.50 -9.65 4.14
N ILE A 117 -18.27 -10.30 3.01
CA ILE A 117 -17.34 -9.88 1.97
C ILE A 117 -18.07 -9.69 0.63
N SER A 118 -19.39 -9.55 0.66
CA SER A 118 -20.20 -9.22 -0.49
C SER A 118 -19.72 -7.92 -1.14
N GLU A 119 -19.28 -8.03 -2.40
CA GLU A 119 -19.00 -6.90 -3.28
C GLU A 119 -20.34 -6.51 -3.92
N GLU A 120 -21.15 -5.75 -3.18
CA GLU A 120 -22.27 -4.96 -3.76
C GLU A 120 -21.74 -3.73 -4.50
#